data_AF-A0A6G0NU52-F1
#
_entry.id   AF-A0A6G0NU52-F1
#
_cell.length_a   1.000
_cell.length_b   1.000
_cell.length_c   1.000
_cell.angle_alpha   90.00
_cell.angle_beta   90.00
_cell.angle_gamma   90.00
#
_symmetry.space_group_name_H-M   'P 1'
#
loop_
_entity.id
_entity.type
_entity.pdbx_description
1 polymer ?
#
loop_
_entity_poly.entity_id
_entity_poly.type
_entity_poly.pdbx_seq_one_letter_code
_entity_poly.pdbx_strand_id
1 'polypeptide(L)'
;MSVAVLPFFIAQRAVFARERANSSLSVVSYVCANFLATLPGIFLIAAMSTALVVLLAGLNAFEFFLLNLFLSLVVAESMMHVIGAAVPHYIIGIALGAGVFGMFMLCEGFMVPRDSIPDYWLWGYYLAFHSYSFESFVFKQFENETSDAARGILQKYGMEDVDVTRDMLLIVYIVGFHAIFAFILWKFHTGRR
;
A
#
# COMPACT_ATOMS: atom_id res chain seq x y z
N MET A 1 -6.77 -6.69 3.49
CA MET A 1 -7.06 -8.01 2.87
C MET A 1 -5.84 -8.61 2.17
N SER A 2 -4.65 -8.01 2.26
CA SER A 2 -3.63 -8.17 1.21
C SER A 2 -2.87 -9.49 1.22
N VAL A 3 -2.45 -10.02 2.37
CA VAL A 3 -1.67 -11.28 2.43
C VAL A 3 -2.57 -12.52 2.38
N ALA A 4 -3.74 -12.44 3.01
CA ALA A 4 -4.69 -13.56 3.14
C ALA A 4 -5.46 -13.88 1.84
N VAL A 5 -5.45 -13.00 0.85
CA VAL A 5 -6.12 -13.21 -0.46
C VAL A 5 -5.25 -14.00 -1.43
N LEU A 6 -3.94 -14.13 -1.19
CA LEU A 6 -3.02 -14.89 -2.05
C LEU A 6 -3.49 -16.32 -2.39
N PRO A 7 -4.00 -17.14 -1.44
CA PRO A 7 -4.51 -18.48 -1.77
C PRO A 7 -5.69 -18.43 -2.75
N PHE A 8 -6.59 -17.46 -2.57
CA PHE A 8 -7.74 -17.26 -3.45
C PHE A 8 -7.30 -16.82 -4.85
N PHE A 9 -6.36 -15.89 -4.94
CA PHE A 9 -5.80 -15.44 -6.22
C PHE A 9 -5.14 -16.59 -7.00
N ILE A 10 -4.37 -17.44 -6.32
CA ILE A 10 -3.73 -18.60 -6.95
C ILE A 10 -4.76 -19.63 -7.42
N ALA A 11 -5.84 -19.85 -6.68
CA ALA A 11 -6.94 -20.71 -7.13
C ALA A 11 -7.63 -20.15 -8.38
N GLN A 12 -7.88 -18.84 -8.43
CA GLN A 12 -8.49 -18.17 -9.58
C GLN A 12 -7.59 -18.16 -10.83
N ARG A 13 -6.27 -18.20 -10.66
CA ARG A 13 -5.29 -18.19 -11.76
C ARG A 13 -5.55 -19.31 -12.77
N ALA A 14 -5.93 -20.51 -12.31
CA ALA A 14 -6.21 -21.64 -13.20
C ALA A 14 -7.44 -21.36 -14.10
N VAL A 15 -8.49 -20.77 -13.53
CA VAL A 15 -9.69 -20.36 -14.26
C VAL A 15 -9.35 -19.24 -15.26
N PHE A 16 -8.58 -18.23 -14.82
CA PHE A 16 -8.11 -17.15 -15.68
C PHE A 16 -7.34 -17.66 -16.89
N ALA A 17 -6.37 -18.57 -16.68
CA ALA A 17 -5.58 -19.14 -17.77
C ALA A 17 -6.46 -19.91 -18.78
N ARG A 18 -7.48 -20.63 -18.30
CA ARG A 18 -8.44 -21.34 -19.15
C ARG A 18 -9.30 -20.40 -19.98
N GLU A 19 -9.93 -19.39 -19.36
CA GLU A 19 -10.76 -18.41 -20.07
C GLU A 19 -9.95 -17.55 -21.05
N ARG A 20 -8.68 -17.28 -20.72
CA ARG A 20 -7.75 -16.58 -21.59
C ARG A 20 -7.37 -17.39 -22.83
N ALA A 21 -7.16 -18.71 -22.68
CA ALA A 21 -6.89 -19.60 -23.81
C ALA A 21 -8.06 -19.63 -24.81
N ASN A 22 -9.30 -19.52 -24.31
CA ASN A 22 -10.50 -19.40 -25.14
C ASN A 22 -10.74 -17.99 -25.70
N SER A 23 -9.82 -17.05 -25.46
CA SER A 23 -9.93 -15.63 -25.83
C SER A 23 -11.15 -14.88 -25.25
N SER A 24 -11.85 -15.47 -24.29
CA SER A 24 -13.05 -14.90 -23.64
C SER A 24 -12.73 -13.75 -22.67
N LEU A 25 -11.47 -13.69 -22.17
CA LEU A 25 -11.06 -12.73 -21.15
C LEU A 25 -9.79 -11.97 -21.55
N SER A 26 -9.83 -10.65 -21.41
CA SER A 26 -8.65 -9.79 -21.59
C SER A 26 -7.95 -9.54 -20.25
N VAL A 27 -6.63 -9.40 -20.27
CA VAL A 27 -5.81 -9.15 -19.07
C VAL A 27 -6.24 -7.83 -18.40
N VAL A 28 -6.40 -6.77 -19.19
CA VAL A 28 -6.77 -5.45 -18.67
C VAL A 28 -8.16 -5.47 -18.02
N SER A 29 -9.14 -6.14 -18.64
CA SER A 29 -10.48 -6.28 -18.05
C SER A 29 -10.44 -7.03 -16.73
N TYR A 30 -9.67 -8.13 -16.64
CA TYR A 30 -9.51 -8.87 -15.39
C TYR A 30 -8.85 -8.02 -14.29
N VAL A 31 -7.77 -7.31 -14.61
CA VAL A 31 -7.07 -6.46 -13.63
C VAL A 31 -7.97 -5.33 -13.14
N CYS A 32 -8.64 -4.61 -14.04
CA CYS A 32 -9.56 -3.53 -13.66
C CYS A 32 -10.77 -4.05 -12.86
N ALA A 33 -11.37 -5.17 -13.26
CA ALA A 33 -12.51 -5.73 -12.55
C ALA A 33 -12.14 -6.15 -11.12
N ASN A 34 -10.99 -6.81 -10.92
CA ASN A 34 -10.53 -7.15 -9.58
C ASN A 34 -10.23 -5.91 -8.75
N PHE A 35 -9.58 -4.91 -9.33
CA PHE A 35 -9.30 -3.65 -8.63
C PHE A 35 -10.59 -2.97 -8.16
N LEU A 36 -11.57 -2.77 -9.04
CA LEU A 36 -12.84 -2.16 -8.67
C LEU A 36 -13.62 -2.99 -7.64
N ALA A 37 -13.54 -4.31 -7.71
CA ALA A 37 -14.23 -5.21 -6.78
C ALA A 37 -13.65 -5.16 -5.36
N THR A 38 -12.34 -4.87 -5.19
CA THR A 38 -11.71 -4.79 -3.87
C THR A 38 -11.90 -3.44 -3.18
N LEU A 39 -12.10 -2.34 -3.93
CA LEU A 39 -12.22 -1.00 -3.37
C LEU A 39 -13.27 -0.86 -2.25
N PRO A 40 -14.52 -1.37 -2.39
CA PRO A 40 -15.53 -1.22 -1.34
C PRO A 40 -15.12 -1.91 -0.03
N GLY A 41 -14.51 -3.09 -0.13
CA GLY A 41 -14.03 -3.84 1.04
C GLY A 41 -12.88 -3.13 1.74
N ILE A 42 -11.93 -2.58 0.97
CA ILE A 42 -10.81 -1.81 1.51
C ILE A 42 -11.31 -0.51 2.15
N PHE A 43 -12.25 0.19 1.52
CA PHE A 43 -12.85 1.40 2.07
C PHE A 43 -13.55 1.14 3.40
N LEU A 44 -14.32 0.06 3.49
CA LEU A 44 -15.01 -0.31 4.74
C LEU A 44 -14.01 -0.59 5.86
N ILE A 45 -12.93 -1.32 5.58
CA ILE A 45 -11.86 -1.56 6.56
C ILE A 45 -11.21 -0.24 6.99
N ALA A 46 -10.85 0.63 6.04
CA ALA A 46 -10.26 1.93 6.32
C ALA A 46 -11.18 2.81 7.18
N ALA A 47 -12.48 2.85 6.86
CA ALA A 47 -13.49 3.60 7.59
C ALA A 47 -13.66 3.09 9.02
N MET A 48 -13.77 1.77 9.20
CA MET A 48 -13.86 1.17 10.53
C MET A 48 -12.60 1.43 11.36
N SER A 49 -11.42 1.22 10.78
CA SER A 49 -10.14 1.45 11.46
C SER A 49 -9.97 2.93 11.85
N THR A 50 -10.31 3.86 10.95
CA THR A 50 -10.25 5.30 11.22
C THR A 50 -11.23 5.70 12.32
N ALA A 51 -12.47 5.22 12.25
CA ALA A 51 -13.48 5.47 13.28
C ALA A 51 -13.01 5.00 14.66
N LEU A 52 -12.41 3.81 14.75
CA LEU A 52 -11.89 3.30 16.02
C LEU A 52 -10.69 4.12 16.51
N VAL A 53 -9.68 4.32 15.67
CA VAL A 53 -8.42 4.96 16.10
C VAL A 53 -8.61 6.43 16.40
N VAL A 54 -9.23 7.19 15.49
CA VAL A 54 -9.34 8.65 15.62
C VAL A 54 -10.27 9.02 16.78
N LEU A 55 -11.39 8.31 16.96
CA LEU A 55 -12.33 8.62 18.04
C LEU A 55 -11.81 8.20 19.41
N LEU A 56 -11.15 7.04 19.52
CA LEU A 56 -10.61 6.57 20.81
C LEU A 56 -9.38 7.33 21.25
N ALA A 57 -8.50 7.71 20.31
CA ALA A 57 -7.27 8.45 20.61
C ALA A 57 -7.47 9.98 20.62
N GLY A 58 -8.65 10.48 20.21
CA GLY A 58 -8.92 11.92 20.14
C GLY A 58 -8.05 12.64 19.11
N LEU A 59 -7.77 11.99 17.99
CA LEU A 59 -6.92 12.56 16.94
C LEU A 59 -7.67 13.62 16.12
N ASN A 60 -6.92 14.55 15.56
CA ASN A 60 -7.41 15.60 14.68
C ASN A 60 -7.44 15.11 13.22
N ALA A 61 -8.16 15.83 12.34
CA ALA A 61 -8.18 15.59 10.89
C ALA A 61 -8.69 14.20 10.43
N PHE A 62 -9.91 13.82 10.87
CA PHE A 62 -10.56 12.54 10.54
C PHE A 62 -10.59 12.23 9.03
N GLU A 63 -10.95 13.21 8.19
CA GLU A 63 -11.11 13.01 6.74
C GLU A 63 -9.78 12.69 6.05
N PHE A 64 -8.72 13.41 6.42
CA PHE A 64 -7.38 13.16 5.91
C PHE A 64 -6.84 11.82 6.39
N PHE A 65 -7.11 11.47 7.65
CA PHE A 65 -6.70 10.17 8.18
C PHE A 65 -7.37 9.03 7.40
N LEU A 66 -8.69 9.15 7.17
CA LEU A 66 -9.46 8.17 6.41
C LEU A 66 -8.91 8.01 4.98
N LEU A 67 -8.73 9.13 4.28
CA LEU A 67 -8.27 9.12 2.89
C LEU A 67 -6.86 8.55 2.77
N ASN A 68 -5.94 8.97 3.65
CA ASN A 68 -4.56 8.49 3.65
C ASN A 68 -4.47 6.99 3.98
N LEU A 69 -5.22 6.53 4.99
CA LEU A 69 -5.30 5.11 5.33
C LEU A 69 -5.90 4.28 4.19
N PHE A 70 -6.96 4.79 3.56
CA PHE A 70 -7.59 4.13 2.42
C PHE A 70 -6.60 3.98 1.25
N LEU A 71 -5.93 5.06 0.82
CA LEU A 71 -4.93 5.01 -0.25
C LEU A 71 -3.78 4.05 0.09
N SER A 72 -3.29 4.08 1.33
CA SER A 72 -2.21 3.19 1.80
C SER A 72 -2.61 1.71 1.71
N LEU A 73 -3.84 1.37 2.12
CA LEU A 73 -4.35 0.01 2.03
C LEU A 73 -4.52 -0.44 0.57
N VAL A 74 -4.93 0.46 -0.33
CA VAL A 74 -5.04 0.16 -1.76
C VAL A 74 -3.65 -0.10 -2.37
N VAL A 75 -2.63 0.68 -2.00
CA VAL A 75 -1.23 0.43 -2.42
C VAL A 75 -0.76 -0.94 -1.91
N ALA A 76 -0.99 -1.24 -0.64
CA ALA A 76 -0.61 -2.51 -0.02
C ALA A 76 -1.27 -3.71 -0.75
N GLU A 77 -2.55 -3.60 -1.08
CA GLU A 77 -3.27 -4.62 -1.86
C GLU A 77 -2.69 -4.77 -3.28
N SER A 78 -2.36 -3.66 -3.94
CA SER A 78 -1.76 -3.65 -5.29
C SER A 78 -0.40 -4.35 -5.31
N MET A 79 0.44 -4.09 -4.31
CA MET A 79 1.73 -4.76 -4.16
C MET A 79 1.58 -6.28 -3.97
N MET A 80 0.59 -6.71 -3.19
CA MET A 80 0.34 -8.15 -2.98
C MET A 80 -0.17 -8.85 -4.24
N HIS A 81 -0.91 -8.16 -5.12
CA HIS A 81 -1.26 -8.70 -6.43
C HIS A 81 -0.02 -8.94 -7.30
N VAL A 82 0.96 -8.02 -7.29
CA VAL A 82 2.23 -8.19 -8.00
C VAL A 82 2.99 -9.42 -7.48
N ILE A 83 3.11 -9.56 -6.16
CA ILE A 83 3.77 -10.71 -5.53
C ILE A 83 3.02 -12.01 -5.88
N GLY A 84 1.69 -12.00 -5.79
CA GLY A 84 0.85 -13.15 -6.13
C GLY A 84 0.94 -13.58 -7.59
N ALA A 85 1.15 -12.64 -8.52
CA ALA A 85 1.38 -12.95 -9.92
C ALA A 85 2.77 -13.55 -10.20
N ALA A 86 3.79 -13.10 -9.46
CA ALA A 86 5.17 -13.54 -9.63
C ALA A 86 5.44 -14.93 -9.04
N VAL A 87 4.70 -15.32 -8.00
CA VAL A 87 4.98 -16.52 -7.22
C VAL A 87 4.06 -17.69 -7.62
N PRO A 88 4.58 -18.94 -7.72
CA PRO A 88 3.76 -20.10 -8.07
C PRO A 88 2.93 -20.66 -6.90
N HIS A 89 3.34 -20.41 -5.65
CA HIS A 89 2.74 -20.99 -4.45
C HIS A 89 2.43 -19.94 -3.37
N TYR A 90 1.25 -20.01 -2.75
CA TYR A 90 0.75 -18.95 -1.85
C TYR A 90 1.61 -18.80 -0.60
N ILE A 91 2.12 -19.90 -0.03
CA ILE A 91 3.03 -19.86 1.14
C ILE A 91 4.25 -18.98 0.88
N ILE A 92 4.89 -19.13 -0.29
CA ILE A 92 6.05 -18.31 -0.66
C ILE A 92 5.63 -16.85 -0.81
N GLY A 93 4.47 -16.59 -1.43
CA GLY A 93 3.94 -15.24 -1.59
C GLY A 93 3.63 -14.57 -0.25
N ILE A 94 3.10 -15.33 0.72
CA ILE A 94 2.81 -14.85 2.08
C ILE A 94 4.13 -14.49 2.78
N ALA A 95 5.13 -15.36 2.71
CA ALA A 95 6.45 -15.11 3.31
C ALA A 95 7.14 -13.89 2.69
N LEU A 96 7.11 -13.75 1.37
CA LEU A 96 7.66 -12.59 0.66
C LEU A 96 6.92 -11.30 1.01
N GLY A 97 5.58 -11.33 1.01
CA GLY A 97 4.76 -10.17 1.39
C GLY A 97 5.05 -9.72 2.81
N ALA A 98 5.09 -10.64 3.77
CA ALA A 98 5.44 -10.35 5.16
C ALA A 98 6.88 -9.80 5.29
N GLY A 99 7.85 -10.37 4.56
CA GLY A 99 9.22 -9.89 4.57
C GLY A 99 9.37 -8.47 4.02
N VAL A 100 8.71 -8.17 2.88
CA VAL A 100 8.73 -6.83 2.27
C VAL A 100 8.03 -5.81 3.18
N PHE A 101 6.85 -6.13 3.71
CA PHE A 101 6.16 -5.24 4.64
C PHE A 101 6.96 -5.01 5.93
N GLY A 102 7.58 -6.05 6.48
CA GLY A 102 8.45 -5.93 7.65
C GLY A 102 9.67 -5.06 7.37
N MET A 103 10.29 -5.20 6.20
CA MET A 103 11.40 -4.32 5.78
C MET A 103 10.94 -2.86 5.66
N PHE A 104 9.76 -2.61 5.07
CA PHE A 104 9.22 -1.26 4.94
C PHE A 104 8.89 -0.63 6.29
N MET A 105 8.32 -1.37 7.24
CA MET A 105 8.08 -0.86 8.60
C MET A 105 9.36 -0.40 9.31
N LEU A 106 10.49 -1.07 9.09
CA LEU A 106 11.78 -0.64 9.66
C LEU A 106 12.28 0.66 9.04
N CYS A 107 11.98 0.89 7.77
CA CYS A 107 12.50 2.00 6.98
C CYS A 107 11.51 3.17 6.83
N GLU A 108 10.32 3.13 7.43
CA GLU A 108 9.26 4.14 7.18
C GLU A 108 9.48 5.49 7.88
N GLY A 109 10.56 5.65 8.66
CA GLY A 109 10.84 6.86 9.43
C GLY A 109 10.30 6.86 10.86
N PHE A 110 9.35 5.98 11.20
CA PHE A 110 8.82 5.84 12.57
C PHE A 110 9.79 5.11 13.49
N MET A 111 10.21 3.88 13.13
CA MET A 111 11.15 3.10 13.95
C MET A 111 12.57 3.66 13.92
N VAL A 112 13.04 4.04 12.73
CA VAL A 112 14.35 4.64 12.51
C VAL A 112 14.14 5.97 11.80
N PRO A 113 14.47 7.13 12.43
CA PRO A 113 14.39 8.43 11.78
C PRO A 113 15.23 8.44 10.51
N ARG A 114 14.76 9.16 9.49
CA ARG A 114 15.42 9.24 8.17
C ARG A 114 16.92 9.56 8.26
N ASP A 115 17.30 10.52 9.10
CA ASP A 115 18.70 10.96 9.24
C ASP A 115 19.62 9.90 9.86
N SER A 116 19.06 8.89 10.50
CA SER A 116 19.81 7.75 11.06
C SER A 116 19.91 6.58 10.10
N ILE A 117 19.25 6.62 8.94
CA ILE A 117 19.31 5.56 7.93
C ILE A 117 20.60 5.74 7.12
N PRO A 118 21.47 4.71 7.02
CA PRO A 118 22.67 4.80 6.21
C PRO A 118 22.36 5.08 4.73
N ASP A 119 23.21 5.85 4.06
CA ASP A 119 23.00 6.28 2.66
C ASP A 119 22.73 5.11 1.69
N TYR A 120 23.37 3.95 1.92
CA TYR A 120 23.18 2.75 1.09
C TYR A 120 21.82 2.06 1.29
N TRP A 121 21.07 2.39 2.34
CA TRP A 121 19.72 1.89 2.64
C TRP A 121 18.61 2.94 2.47
N LEU A 122 18.98 4.19 2.15
CA LEU A 122 18.02 5.29 2.02
C LEU A 122 16.98 5.06 0.91
N TRP A 123 17.31 4.26 -0.11
CA TRP A 123 16.35 3.87 -1.15
C TRP A 123 15.12 3.14 -0.57
N GLY A 124 15.27 2.41 0.53
CA GLY A 124 14.19 1.70 1.20
C GLY A 124 13.16 2.66 1.80
N TYR A 125 13.63 3.78 2.35
CA TYR A 125 12.76 4.85 2.88
C TYR A 125 11.89 5.46 1.78
N TYR A 126 12.47 5.71 0.59
CA TYR A 126 11.72 6.26 -0.54
C TYR A 126 10.80 5.25 -1.21
N LEU A 127 11.11 3.95 -1.16
CA LEU A 127 10.29 2.91 -1.76
C LEU A 127 9.11 2.52 -0.85
N ALA A 128 9.29 2.63 0.46
CA ALA A 128 8.26 2.33 1.44
C ALA A 128 7.15 3.37 1.37
N PHE A 129 6.00 3.00 0.79
CA PHE A 129 4.84 3.89 0.72
C PHE A 129 4.33 4.33 2.10
N HIS A 130 4.60 3.54 3.15
CA HIS A 130 4.25 3.88 4.53
C HIS A 130 4.94 5.15 5.03
N SER A 131 6.13 5.49 4.51
CA SER A 131 6.86 6.71 4.91
C SER A 131 6.02 7.96 4.66
N TYR A 132 5.46 8.07 3.46
CA TYR A 132 4.62 9.20 3.04
C TYR A 132 3.30 9.24 3.82
N SER A 133 2.71 8.07 4.08
CA SER A 133 1.51 7.97 4.89
C SER A 133 1.76 8.43 6.33
N PHE A 134 2.87 8.03 6.93
CA PHE A 134 3.28 8.40 8.27
C PHE A 134 3.55 9.90 8.38
N GLU A 135 4.30 10.45 7.43
CA GLU A 135 4.61 11.88 7.33
C GLU A 135 3.32 12.74 7.28
N SER A 136 2.37 12.35 6.42
CA SER A 136 1.05 12.99 6.33
C SER A 136 0.23 12.90 7.62
N PHE A 137 0.25 11.76 8.32
CA PHE A 137 -0.48 11.60 9.57
C PHE A 137 0.08 12.49 10.68
N VAL A 138 1.41 12.50 10.86
CA VAL A 138 2.07 13.27 11.90
C VAL A 138 1.88 14.77 11.65
N PHE A 139 2.10 15.23 10.42
CA PHE A 139 1.94 16.65 10.08
C PHE A 139 0.49 17.11 10.31
N LYS A 140 -0.51 16.39 9.79
CA LYS A 140 -1.92 16.79 9.96
C LYS A 140 -2.44 16.70 11.39
N GLN A 141 -1.86 15.84 12.22
CA GLN A 141 -2.22 15.78 13.63
C GLN A 141 -1.79 17.05 14.38
N PHE A 142 -0.62 17.61 14.04
CA PHE A 142 0.00 18.72 14.76
C PHE A 142 -0.10 20.08 14.05
N GLU A 143 -0.66 20.15 12.84
CA GLU A 143 -0.78 21.37 12.02
C GLU A 143 -1.40 22.56 12.78
N ASN A 144 -2.40 22.30 13.63
CA ASN A 144 -3.10 23.33 14.41
C ASN A 144 -2.65 23.40 15.89
N GLU A 145 -1.65 22.61 16.29
CA GLU A 145 -1.19 22.52 17.67
C GLU A 145 0.07 23.37 17.88
N THR A 146 -0.06 24.49 18.59
CA THR A 146 1.06 25.43 18.82
C THR A 146 1.92 25.10 20.05
N SER A 147 1.71 23.94 20.68
CA SER A 147 2.44 23.51 21.88
C SER A 147 3.92 23.24 21.57
N ASP A 148 4.83 23.63 22.47
CA ASP A 148 6.27 23.38 22.33
C ASP A 148 6.60 21.88 22.20
N ALA A 149 5.79 21.03 22.84
CA ALA A 149 5.91 19.58 22.73
C ALA A 149 5.59 19.06 21.30
N ALA A 150 4.57 19.64 20.65
CA ALA A 150 4.18 19.27 19.28
C ALA A 150 5.29 19.65 18.28
N ARG A 151 5.85 20.86 18.43
CA ARG A 151 6.97 21.34 17.61
C ARG A 151 8.22 20.48 17.80
N GLY A 152 8.52 20.08 19.04
CA GLY A 152 9.62 19.17 19.33
C GLY A 152 9.47 17.79 18.66
N ILE A 153 8.25 17.28 18.51
CA ILE A 153 7.99 16.02 17.79
C ILE A 153 8.21 16.21 16.29
N LEU A 154 7.67 17.27 15.69
CA LEU A 154 7.87 17.55 14.26
C LEU A 154 9.35 17.74 13.93
N GLN A 155 10.10 18.47 14.77
CA GLN A 155 11.53 18.67 14.59
C GLN A 155 12.32 17.36 14.72
N LYS A 156 11.96 16.49 15.67
CA LYS A 156 12.63 15.20 15.88
C LYS A 156 12.53 14.28 14.67
N TYR A 157 11.42 14.31 13.94
CA TYR A 157 11.21 13.50 12.74
C TYR A 157 11.50 14.26 11.44
N GLY A 158 11.84 15.55 11.51
CA GLY A 158 12.08 16.40 10.33
C GLY A 158 10.83 16.71 9.51
N MET A 159 9.65 16.72 10.13
CA MET A 159 8.33 16.84 9.48
C MET A 159 7.73 18.24 9.65
N GLU A 160 8.56 19.29 9.63
CA GLU A 160 8.10 20.67 9.89
C GLU A 160 7.36 21.30 8.70
N ASP A 161 7.68 20.92 7.47
CA ASP A 161 7.10 21.46 6.24
C ASP A 161 6.83 20.33 5.24
N VAL A 162 5.74 19.61 5.48
CA VAL A 162 5.33 18.46 4.68
C VAL A 162 4.29 18.88 3.65
N ASP A 163 4.57 18.64 2.38
CA ASP A 163 3.55 18.75 1.34
C ASP A 163 2.65 17.51 1.34
N VAL A 164 1.61 17.56 2.15
CA VAL A 164 0.59 16.50 2.27
C VAL A 164 -0.02 16.14 0.91
N THR A 165 -0.13 17.08 -0.03
CA THR A 165 -0.71 16.79 -1.36
C THR A 165 0.21 15.91 -2.17
N ARG A 166 1.52 16.15 -2.09
CA ARG A 166 2.54 15.34 -2.74
C ARG A 166 2.65 13.95 -2.12
N ASP A 167 2.55 13.85 -0.80
CA ASP A 167 2.61 12.56 -0.11
C ASP A 167 1.37 11.70 -0.36
N MET A 168 0.22 12.35 -0.60
CA MET A 168 -1.00 11.69 -1.03
C MET A 168 -0.98 11.24 -2.51
N LEU A 169 0.12 11.45 -3.26
CA LEU A 169 0.34 10.86 -4.59
C LEU A 169 0.64 9.35 -4.54
N LEU A 170 0.20 8.65 -3.50
CA LEU A 170 0.14 7.19 -3.42
C LEU A 170 -0.59 6.55 -4.63
N ILE A 171 -1.45 7.32 -5.31
CA ILE A 171 -2.07 6.92 -6.59
C ILE A 171 -1.02 6.52 -7.64
N VAL A 172 0.15 7.16 -7.67
CA VAL A 172 1.23 6.80 -8.60
C VAL A 172 1.74 5.38 -8.33
N TYR A 173 1.88 5.00 -7.05
CA TYR A 173 2.22 3.64 -6.66
C TYR A 173 1.14 2.63 -7.07
N ILE A 174 -0.14 2.97 -6.89
CA ILE A 174 -1.26 2.12 -7.30
C ILE A 174 -1.19 1.84 -8.80
N VAL A 175 -1.04 2.88 -9.62
CA VAL A 175 -0.95 2.76 -11.09
C VAL A 175 0.29 1.96 -11.49
N GLY A 176 1.43 2.24 -10.87
CA GLY A 176 2.69 1.52 -11.12
C GLY A 176 2.58 0.02 -10.83
N PHE A 177 2.06 -0.35 -9.66
CA PHE A 177 1.87 -1.75 -9.29
C PHE A 177 0.84 -2.47 -10.18
N HIS A 178 -0.25 -1.79 -10.56
CA HIS A 178 -1.23 -2.37 -11.49
C HIS A 178 -0.65 -2.59 -12.89
N ALA A 179 0.20 -1.67 -13.37
CA ALA A 179 0.89 -1.83 -14.64
C ALA A 179 1.86 -3.03 -14.61
N ILE A 180 2.63 -3.17 -13.53
CA ILE A 180 3.54 -4.32 -13.31
C ILE A 180 2.75 -5.62 -13.25
N PHE A 181 1.65 -5.65 -12.49
CA PHE A 181 0.78 -6.81 -12.36
C PHE A 181 0.19 -7.24 -13.71
N ALA A 182 -0.35 -6.29 -14.49
CA ALA A 182 -0.85 -6.55 -15.83
C ALA A 182 0.25 -7.07 -16.78
N PHE A 183 1.46 -6.51 -16.69
CA PHE A 183 2.60 -6.95 -17.48
C PHE A 183 3.03 -8.39 -17.16
N ILE A 184 3.10 -8.74 -15.86
CA ILE A 184 3.44 -10.11 -15.43
C ILE A 184 2.41 -11.11 -15.98
N LEU A 185 1.11 -10.81 -15.83
CA LEU A 185 0.04 -11.66 -16.34
C LEU A 185 0.09 -11.80 -17.87
N TRP A 186 0.36 -10.69 -18.58
CA TRP A 186 0.47 -10.70 -20.03
C TRP A 186 1.64 -11.58 -20.51
N LYS A 187 2.81 -11.43 -19.88
CA LYS A 187 4.06 -12.10 -20.29
C LYS A 187 4.12 -13.58 -19.90
N PHE A 188 3.67 -13.94 -18.69
CA PHE A 188 3.90 -15.29 -18.14
C PHE A 188 2.66 -16.19 -18.13
N HIS A 189 1.45 -15.65 -18.29
CA HIS A 189 0.20 -16.40 -18.12
C HIS A 189 -0.67 -16.37 -19.36
N THR A 190 -0.03 -16.42 -20.54
CA THR A 190 -0.69 -16.14 -21.81
C THR A 190 -1.55 -17.28 -22.36
N GLY A 191 -1.56 -18.46 -21.72
CA GLY A 191 -2.41 -19.61 -22.12
C GLY A 191 -2.14 -20.18 -23.53
N ARG A 192 -1.29 -19.53 -24.33
CA ARG A 192 -0.79 -19.99 -25.62
C ARG A 192 0.38 -20.92 -25.37
N ARG A 193 0.09 -22.23 -25.33
CA ARG A 193 1.02 -23.21 -25.88
C ARG A 193 0.87 -23.21 -27.39
#